data_AF-I4VV31-F1
#
_entry.id   AF-I4VV31-F1
#
_cell.length_a   1.000
_cell.length_b   1.000
_cell.length_c   1.000
_cell.angle_alpha   90.00
_cell.angle_beta   90.00
_cell.angle_gamma   90.00
#
_symmetry.space_group_name_H-M   'P 1'
#
loop_
_entity.id
_entity.type
_entity.pdbx_description
1 polymer ?
#
loop_
_entity_poly.entity_id
_entity_poly.type
_entity_poly.pdbx_seq_one_letter_code
_entity_poly.pdbx_strand_id
1 'polypeptide(L)'
;MKFRLQFASLLLSASVGCTLAATGTPVVDQDMRDTLRAMSDASTWGHPDQFGQYAGMQRYAKGEYADALKYFLIGAKYADKLSQLSIGLMYLHGDGVATNLILAYAWTAVSAERGYPQFVATRDRIWASLTPSQQVEAIRAQTIITAEYGDSVAKPRMTRELNYWRTQMTGSHIGFDSGVQHVDKAMLSGGVPSANCARRTLGNVPIAGCGGDVYARWRWDPKTYYSVVDSNWKGKVTVGDVQPVTVPPTRNAVRTPADGHIDGK
;
A
#
# COMPACT_ATOMS: atom_id res chain seq x y z
N MET A 1 5.38 47.45 -65.86
CA MET A 1 6.05 47.74 -64.57
C MET A 1 5.56 46.74 -63.54
N LYS A 2 6.49 46.00 -62.91
CA LYS A 2 6.55 45.46 -61.51
C LYS A 2 5.24 44.87 -60.89
N PHE A 3 5.19 43.76 -60.16
CA PHE A 3 6.13 42.82 -59.54
C PHE A 3 5.29 41.61 -59.04
N ARG A 4 5.90 40.42 -58.94
CA ARG A 4 5.35 39.23 -58.25
C ARG A 4 5.27 39.47 -56.73
N LEU A 5 4.38 38.77 -56.02
CA LEU A 5 4.74 38.07 -54.76
C LEU A 5 3.71 36.97 -54.41
N GLN A 6 4.23 35.76 -54.19
CA GLN A 6 3.53 34.61 -53.62
C GLN A 6 3.43 34.76 -52.10
N PHE A 7 2.37 34.22 -51.48
CA PHE A 7 2.47 33.63 -50.14
C PHE A 7 1.55 32.41 -50.04
N ALA A 8 2.17 31.26 -49.80
CA ALA A 8 1.56 30.02 -49.38
C ALA A 8 1.20 30.07 -47.88
N SER A 9 0.09 29.47 -47.48
CA SER A 9 -0.17 29.03 -46.09
C SER A 9 -1.32 28.00 -46.14
N LEU A 10 -0.99 26.72 -46.22
CA LEU A 10 -0.89 25.76 -45.12
C LEU A 10 -2.25 25.24 -44.63
N LEU A 11 -2.55 24.01 -45.04
CA LEU A 11 -3.60 23.13 -44.53
C LEU A 11 -3.35 22.85 -43.04
N LEU A 12 -4.34 23.14 -42.18
CA LEU A 12 -4.36 22.67 -40.80
C LEU A 12 -5.37 21.52 -40.67
N SER A 13 -4.88 20.30 -40.89
CA SER A 13 -5.57 19.07 -40.54
C SER A 13 -5.60 18.93 -39.02
N ALA A 14 -6.78 19.15 -38.42
CA ALA A 14 -7.00 18.90 -37.00
C ALA A 14 -7.07 17.38 -36.75
N SER A 15 -5.95 16.78 -36.37
CA SER A 15 -5.93 15.46 -35.75
C SER A 15 -6.48 15.59 -34.32
N VAL A 16 -7.67 15.04 -34.09
CA VAL A 16 -8.21 14.84 -32.73
C VAL A 16 -7.35 13.78 -32.06
N GLY A 17 -6.33 14.23 -31.32
CA GLY A 17 -5.58 13.40 -30.40
C GLY A 17 -6.44 13.12 -29.17
N CYS A 18 -6.83 11.86 -29.01
CA CYS A 18 -7.40 11.35 -27.78
C CYS A 18 -6.32 11.35 -26.69
N THR A 19 -6.24 12.40 -25.89
CA THR A 19 -5.43 12.42 -24.67
C THR A 19 -6.24 11.84 -23.52
N LEU A 20 -6.13 10.54 -23.26
CA LEU A 20 -6.44 9.99 -21.95
C LEU A 20 -5.27 10.30 -21.01
N ALA A 21 -5.32 11.47 -20.36
CA ALA A 21 -4.57 11.68 -19.13
C ALA A 21 -5.38 11.07 -17.99
N ALA A 22 -5.06 9.83 -17.62
CA ALA A 22 -5.58 9.21 -16.41
C ALA A 22 -4.82 9.78 -15.19
N THR A 23 -5.11 11.03 -14.82
CA THR A 23 -4.78 11.55 -13.48
C THR A 23 -6.03 11.43 -12.62
N GLY A 24 -6.40 10.19 -12.29
CA GLY A 24 -7.42 9.95 -11.29
C GLY A 24 -6.81 10.16 -9.92
N THR A 25 -7.18 11.23 -9.21
CA THR A 25 -7.04 11.28 -7.75
C THR A 25 -7.60 9.98 -7.17
N PRO A 26 -6.90 9.31 -6.25
CA PRO A 26 -7.43 8.08 -5.67
C PRO A 26 -8.82 8.36 -5.09
N VAL A 27 -9.83 7.68 -5.64
CA VAL A 27 -11.20 7.77 -5.12
C VAL A 27 -11.16 7.12 -3.76
N VAL A 28 -11.09 7.94 -2.71
CA VAL A 28 -11.24 7.47 -1.34
C VAL A 28 -12.71 7.09 -1.17
N ASP A 29 -13.03 5.81 -1.26
CA ASP A 29 -14.38 5.32 -0.97
C ASP A 29 -14.71 5.49 0.54
N GLN A 30 -15.96 5.26 0.91
CA GLN A 30 -16.41 5.45 2.29
C GLN A 30 -15.66 4.53 3.27
N ASP A 31 -15.40 3.29 2.86
CA ASP A 31 -14.70 2.30 3.69
C ASP A 31 -13.24 2.71 3.95
N MET A 32 -12.58 3.28 2.95
CA MET A 32 -11.24 3.85 3.09
C MET A 32 -11.26 5.07 4.03
N ARG A 33 -12.24 5.97 3.91
CA ARG A 33 -12.38 7.09 4.86
C ARG A 33 -12.58 6.61 6.30
N ASP A 34 -13.43 5.62 6.49
CA ASP A 34 -13.70 5.05 7.81
C ASP A 34 -12.47 4.33 8.38
N THR A 35 -11.71 3.64 7.53
CA THR A 35 -10.43 3.02 7.89
C THR A 35 -9.38 4.06 8.31
N LEU A 36 -9.19 5.13 7.52
CA LEU A 36 -8.22 6.19 7.84
C LEU A 36 -8.60 6.95 9.11
N ARG A 37 -9.90 7.11 9.37
CA ARG A 37 -10.41 7.65 10.64
C ARG A 37 -10.10 6.71 11.79
N ALA A 38 -10.35 5.41 11.64
CA ALA A 38 -10.03 4.43 12.66
C ALA A 38 -8.53 4.36 12.97
N MET A 39 -7.66 4.50 11.96
CA MET A 39 -6.21 4.63 12.15
C MET A 39 -5.84 5.91 12.91
N SER A 40 -6.53 7.02 12.66
CA SER A 40 -6.32 8.28 13.38
C SER A 40 -6.68 8.19 14.85
N ASP A 41 -7.76 7.46 15.14
CA ASP A 41 -8.32 7.30 16.48
C ASP A 41 -7.60 6.16 17.26
N ALA A 42 -6.70 5.42 16.62
CA ALA A 42 -5.93 4.34 17.23
C ALA A 42 -4.73 4.87 18.04
N SER A 43 -4.52 4.32 19.24
CA SER A 43 -3.35 4.60 20.05
C SER A 43 -2.18 3.85 19.44
N THR A 44 -1.13 4.60 19.12
CA THR A 44 0.15 4.04 18.68
C THR A 44 1.22 4.20 19.76
N TRP A 45 0.80 4.49 20.99
CA TRP A 45 1.69 4.60 22.12
C TRP A 45 2.44 3.30 22.34
N GLY A 46 3.77 3.39 22.46
CA GLY A 46 4.64 2.23 22.56
C GLY A 46 4.67 1.30 21.34
N HIS A 47 4.03 1.71 20.25
CA HIS A 47 3.94 1.01 18.98
C HIS A 47 4.45 1.89 17.83
N PRO A 48 5.77 2.11 17.74
CA PRO A 48 6.35 2.91 16.65
C PRO A 48 6.15 2.26 15.27
N ASP A 49 5.96 0.94 15.22
CA ASP A 49 5.55 0.18 14.05
C ASP A 49 4.17 0.65 13.54
N GLN A 50 3.17 0.68 14.42
CA GLN A 50 1.81 1.14 14.10
C GLN A 50 1.76 2.65 13.85
N PHE A 51 2.53 3.43 14.61
CA PHE A 51 2.66 4.87 14.38
C PHE A 51 3.13 5.18 12.96
N GLY A 52 4.23 4.55 12.53
CA GLY A 52 4.77 4.73 11.19
C GLY A 52 3.81 4.28 10.10
N GLN A 53 3.16 3.11 10.30
CA GLN A 53 2.16 2.59 9.37
C GLN A 53 0.98 3.56 9.21
N TYR A 54 0.33 3.96 10.32
CA TYR A 54 -0.91 4.72 10.29
C TYR A 54 -0.68 6.14 9.79
N ALA A 55 0.35 6.83 10.31
CA ALA A 55 0.70 8.16 9.82
C ALA A 55 1.16 8.13 8.36
N GLY A 56 1.88 7.08 7.94
CA GLY A 56 2.26 6.86 6.54
C GLY A 56 1.04 6.73 5.63
N MET A 57 0.09 5.85 5.99
CA MET A 57 -1.15 5.64 5.23
C MET A 57 -2.00 6.91 5.11
N GLN A 58 -2.13 7.67 6.20
CA GLN A 58 -2.87 8.93 6.20
C GLN A 58 -2.27 9.96 5.24
N ARG A 59 -0.94 10.10 5.27
CA ARG A 59 -0.21 11.05 4.42
C ARG A 59 -0.24 10.61 2.96
N TYR A 60 -0.09 9.32 2.72
CA TYR A 60 -0.20 8.74 1.39
C TYR A 60 -1.58 9.01 0.78
N ALA A 61 -2.66 8.80 1.56
CA ALA A 61 -4.03 9.06 1.12
C ALA A 61 -4.32 10.55 0.83
N LYS A 62 -3.59 11.47 1.48
CA LYS A 62 -3.64 12.92 1.21
C LYS A 62 -2.78 13.35 0.02
N GLY A 63 -2.03 12.45 -0.61
CA GLY A 63 -1.05 12.78 -1.66
C GLY A 63 0.26 13.38 -1.14
N GLU A 64 0.49 13.37 0.18
CA GLU A 64 1.70 13.87 0.83
C GLU A 64 2.81 12.80 0.80
N TYR A 65 3.16 12.32 -0.39
CA TYR A 65 3.98 11.12 -0.57
C TYR A 65 5.37 11.22 0.08
N ALA A 66 6.04 12.38 -0.02
CA ALA A 66 7.36 12.57 0.60
C ALA A 66 7.31 12.41 2.13
N ASP A 67 6.23 12.84 2.77
CA ASP A 67 6.05 12.62 4.19
C ASP A 67 5.59 11.19 4.49
N ALA A 68 4.71 10.61 3.68
CA ALA A 68 4.30 9.21 3.81
C ALA A 68 5.52 8.27 3.88
N LEU A 69 6.49 8.47 2.99
CA LEU A 69 7.74 7.70 2.97
C LEU A 69 8.49 7.78 4.30
N LYS A 70 8.59 8.98 4.91
CA LYS A 70 9.27 9.17 6.20
C LYS A 70 8.61 8.36 7.30
N TYR A 71 7.28 8.35 7.36
CA TYR A 71 6.56 7.59 8.38
C TYR A 71 6.59 6.09 8.12
N PHE A 72 6.48 5.64 6.88
CA PHE A 72 6.67 4.23 6.57
C PHE A 72 8.08 3.75 6.92
N LEU A 73 9.13 4.57 6.76
CA LEU A 73 10.48 4.21 7.23
C LEU A 73 10.53 4.00 8.76
N ILE A 74 9.78 4.79 9.53
CA ILE A 74 9.64 4.56 10.99
C ILE A 74 9.02 3.18 11.22
N GLY A 75 7.88 2.88 10.57
CA GLY A 75 7.19 1.60 10.75
C GLY A 75 8.06 0.40 10.36
N ALA A 76 8.70 0.50 9.21
CA ALA A 76 9.61 -0.52 8.68
C ALA A 76 10.77 -0.81 9.63
N LYS A 77 11.31 0.21 10.31
CA LYS A 77 12.41 0.08 11.28
C LYS A 77 12.07 -0.83 12.46
N TYR A 78 10.78 -0.98 12.74
CA TYR A 78 10.20 -1.80 13.81
C TYR A 78 9.43 -3.02 13.28
N ALA A 79 9.82 -3.52 12.10
CA ALA A 79 9.32 -4.75 11.51
C ALA A 79 7.84 -4.71 11.09
N ASP A 80 7.29 -3.54 10.80
CA ASP A 80 5.99 -3.47 10.14
C ASP A 80 6.12 -3.86 8.66
N LYS A 81 5.54 -5.00 8.28
CA LYS A 81 5.61 -5.51 6.91
C LYS A 81 4.77 -4.68 5.95
N LEU A 82 3.69 -4.04 6.41
CA LEU A 82 2.87 -3.20 5.52
C LEU A 82 3.62 -1.93 5.13
N SER A 83 4.33 -1.29 6.06
CA SER A 83 5.20 -0.16 5.78
C SER A 83 6.32 -0.53 4.80
N GLN A 84 6.96 -1.69 4.99
CA GLN A 84 7.98 -2.20 4.06
C GLN A 84 7.41 -2.41 2.64
N LEU A 85 6.22 -3.00 2.54
CA LEU A 85 5.52 -3.15 1.26
C LEU A 85 5.19 -1.79 0.64
N SER A 86 4.68 -0.86 1.44
CA SER A 86 4.27 0.48 1.00
C SER A 86 5.46 1.25 0.42
N ILE A 87 6.63 1.19 1.05
CA ILE A 87 7.86 1.79 0.50
C ILE A 87 8.21 1.18 -0.86
N GLY A 88 8.11 -0.15 -0.98
CA GLY A 88 8.35 -0.83 -2.26
C GLY A 88 7.38 -0.40 -3.36
N LEU A 89 6.09 -0.23 -3.03
CA LEU A 89 5.08 0.27 -3.95
C LEU A 89 5.31 1.74 -4.33
N MET A 90 5.77 2.58 -3.40
CA MET A 90 6.13 3.96 -3.70
C MET A 90 7.27 4.05 -4.71
N TYR A 91 8.30 3.21 -4.59
CA TYR A 91 9.36 3.10 -5.61
C TYR A 91 8.86 2.51 -6.93
N LEU A 92 7.86 1.62 -6.90
CA LEU A 92 7.26 1.06 -8.11
C LEU A 92 6.48 2.12 -8.90
N HIS A 93 5.71 2.95 -8.21
CA HIS A 93 4.81 3.94 -8.82
C HIS A 93 5.45 5.31 -9.01
N GLY A 94 6.55 5.61 -8.32
CA GLY A 94 7.15 6.94 -8.32
C GLY A 94 6.42 7.93 -7.39
N ASP A 95 5.80 7.43 -6.32
CA ASP A 95 5.04 8.25 -5.39
C ASP A 95 5.99 8.99 -4.43
N GLY A 96 6.23 10.27 -4.69
CA GLY A 96 7.13 11.11 -3.88
C GLY A 96 8.62 10.78 -4.03
N VAL A 97 8.96 9.83 -4.91
CA VAL A 97 10.32 9.41 -5.27
C VAL A 97 10.39 9.09 -6.76
N ALA A 98 11.59 9.03 -7.35
CA ALA A 98 11.73 8.51 -8.71
C ALA A 98 11.43 7.01 -8.76
N THR A 99 10.74 6.56 -9.81
CA THR A 99 10.50 5.14 -10.05
C THR A 99 11.81 4.37 -10.07
N ASN A 100 11.90 3.29 -9.30
CA ASN A 100 13.08 2.46 -9.20
C ASN A 100 12.71 1.00 -8.93
N LEU A 101 12.69 0.18 -9.98
CA LEU A 101 12.28 -1.23 -9.89
C LEU A 101 13.22 -2.09 -9.02
N ILE A 102 14.51 -1.72 -8.95
CA ILE A 102 15.52 -2.40 -8.12
C ILE A 102 15.18 -2.20 -6.64
N LEU A 103 14.91 -0.95 -6.23
CA LEU A 103 14.50 -0.64 -4.86
C LEU A 103 13.09 -1.14 -4.55
N ALA A 104 12.17 -1.09 -5.52
CA ALA A 104 10.83 -1.65 -5.37
C ALA A 104 10.89 -3.15 -5.06
N TYR A 105 11.66 -3.92 -5.83
CA TYR A 105 11.88 -5.34 -5.54
C TYR A 105 12.52 -5.53 -4.17
N ALA A 106 13.60 -4.80 -3.87
CA ALA A 106 14.35 -5.00 -2.64
C ALA A 106 13.48 -4.78 -1.39
N TRP A 107 12.70 -3.70 -1.34
CA TRP A 107 11.77 -3.43 -0.24
C TRP A 107 10.62 -4.44 -0.16
N THR A 108 10.02 -4.80 -1.30
CA THR A 108 8.94 -5.81 -1.31
C THR A 108 9.44 -7.19 -0.93
N ALA A 109 10.70 -7.54 -1.24
CA ALA A 109 11.33 -8.78 -0.79
C ALA A 109 11.48 -8.83 0.73
N VAL A 110 11.89 -7.74 1.38
CA VAL A 110 11.92 -7.65 2.85
C VAL A 110 10.52 -7.74 3.45
N SER A 111 9.52 -7.13 2.81
CA SER A 111 8.12 -7.24 3.24
C SER A 111 7.61 -8.69 3.20
N ALA A 112 8.05 -9.45 2.19
CA ALA A 112 7.61 -10.82 1.92
C ALA A 112 8.30 -11.89 2.80
N GLU A 113 9.25 -11.53 3.68
CA GLU A 113 9.96 -12.46 4.57
C GLU A 113 9.04 -13.33 5.43
N ARG A 114 7.81 -12.86 5.74
CA ARG A 114 6.82 -13.61 6.54
C ARG A 114 5.89 -14.48 5.70
N GLY A 115 6.06 -14.51 4.37
CA GLY A 115 5.33 -15.39 3.46
C GLY A 115 3.85 -15.04 3.27
N TYR A 116 3.45 -13.78 3.49
CA TYR A 116 2.06 -13.38 3.20
C TYR A 116 1.80 -13.49 1.70
N PRO A 117 0.77 -14.23 1.25
CA PRO A 117 0.57 -14.56 -0.17
C PRO A 117 0.59 -13.33 -1.09
N GLN A 118 -0.09 -12.25 -0.69
CA GLN A 118 -0.19 -11.01 -1.43
C GLN A 118 1.14 -10.22 -1.47
N PHE A 119 2.01 -10.35 -0.47
CA PHE A 119 3.32 -9.65 -0.45
C PHE A 119 4.32 -10.42 -1.30
N VAL A 120 4.31 -11.76 -1.19
CA VAL A 120 5.07 -12.66 -2.06
C VAL A 120 4.69 -12.46 -3.52
N ALA A 121 3.39 -12.45 -3.85
CA ALA A 121 2.90 -12.23 -5.20
C ALA A 121 3.31 -10.84 -5.75
N THR A 122 3.30 -9.81 -4.90
CA THR A 122 3.75 -8.47 -5.29
C THR A 122 5.25 -8.45 -5.61
N ARG A 123 6.09 -9.03 -4.72
CA ARG A 123 7.53 -9.19 -4.97
C ARG A 123 7.80 -9.91 -6.28
N ASP A 124 7.12 -11.02 -6.52
CA ASP A 124 7.34 -11.88 -7.69
C ASP A 124 6.93 -11.19 -8.99
N ARG A 125 5.85 -10.40 -8.96
CA ARG A 125 5.45 -9.56 -10.09
C ARG A 125 6.53 -8.53 -10.44
N ILE A 126 7.12 -7.88 -9.45
CA ILE A 126 8.20 -6.92 -9.67
C ILE A 126 9.44 -7.65 -10.20
N TRP A 127 9.82 -8.80 -9.62
CA TRP A 127 10.95 -9.60 -10.07
C TRP A 127 10.84 -10.00 -11.55
N ALA A 128 9.65 -10.42 -11.99
CA ALA A 128 9.38 -10.78 -13.38
C ALA A 128 9.53 -9.61 -14.37
N SER A 129 9.46 -8.37 -13.88
CA SER A 129 9.67 -7.16 -14.70
C SER A 129 11.14 -6.74 -14.80
N LEU A 130 12.05 -7.30 -13.99
CA LEU A 130 13.46 -6.95 -13.97
C LEU A 130 14.25 -7.69 -15.05
N THR A 131 15.21 -6.98 -15.69
CA THR A 131 16.22 -7.63 -16.54
C THR A 131 17.23 -8.42 -15.69
N PRO A 132 18.01 -9.35 -16.28
CA PRO A 132 19.02 -10.10 -15.54
C PRO A 132 20.07 -9.22 -14.83
N SER A 133 20.48 -8.09 -15.43
CA SER A 133 21.40 -7.15 -14.77
C SER A 133 20.74 -6.45 -13.58
N GLN A 134 19.49 -6.02 -13.73
CA GLN A 134 18.73 -5.41 -12.64
C GLN A 134 18.44 -6.40 -11.51
N GLN A 135 18.23 -7.68 -11.80
CA GLN A 135 18.07 -8.72 -10.79
C GLN A 135 19.30 -8.83 -9.88
N VAL A 136 20.51 -8.79 -10.45
CA VAL A 136 21.75 -8.79 -9.65
C VAL A 136 21.83 -7.57 -8.73
N GLU A 137 21.50 -6.39 -9.24
CA GLU A 137 21.46 -5.15 -8.44
C GLU A 137 20.37 -5.19 -7.37
N ALA A 138 19.21 -5.77 -7.68
CA ALA A 138 18.08 -5.88 -6.77
C ALA A 138 18.38 -6.82 -5.61
N ILE A 139 19.11 -7.92 -5.84
CA ILE A 139 19.59 -8.82 -4.78
C ILE A 139 20.64 -8.11 -3.89
N ARG A 140 21.52 -7.28 -4.46
CA ARG A 140 22.46 -6.46 -3.68
C ARG A 140 21.73 -5.44 -2.81
N ALA A 141 20.78 -4.71 -3.38
CA ALA A 141 19.95 -3.75 -2.66
C ALA A 141 19.12 -4.44 -1.57
N GLN A 142 18.53 -5.61 -1.87
CA GLN A 142 17.82 -6.41 -0.88
C GLN A 142 18.72 -6.76 0.30
N THR A 143 19.95 -7.21 0.05
CA THR A 143 20.91 -7.55 1.12
C THR A 143 21.16 -6.36 2.05
N ILE A 144 21.34 -5.17 1.49
CA ILE A 144 21.55 -3.93 2.25
C ILE A 144 20.31 -3.58 3.08
N ILE A 145 19.12 -3.61 2.47
CA ILE A 145 17.88 -3.26 3.16
C ILE A 145 17.55 -4.30 4.24
N THR A 146 17.71 -5.61 3.97
CA THR A 146 17.50 -6.67 4.98
C THR A 146 18.42 -6.50 6.18
N ALA A 147 19.65 -6.01 6.00
CA ALA A 147 20.58 -5.77 7.11
C ALA A 147 20.06 -4.73 8.12
N GLU A 148 19.17 -3.82 7.71
CA GLU A 148 18.57 -2.82 8.59
C GLU A 148 17.08 -3.09 8.89
N TYR A 149 16.30 -3.60 7.94
CA TYR A 149 14.84 -3.69 8.04
C TYR A 149 14.32 -5.13 8.08
N GLY A 150 15.20 -6.12 7.90
CA GLY A 150 14.85 -7.53 8.00
C GLY A 150 14.36 -7.90 9.41
N ASP A 151 13.46 -8.88 9.49
CA ASP A 151 12.83 -9.30 10.74
C ASP A 151 13.86 -9.68 11.82
N SER A 152 15.00 -10.28 11.43
CA SER A 152 16.08 -10.66 12.36
C SER A 152 16.69 -9.47 13.10
N VAL A 153 16.62 -8.26 12.54
CA VAL A 153 17.21 -7.04 13.11
C VAL A 153 16.13 -6.09 13.65
N ALA A 154 15.00 -5.99 12.95
CA ALA A 154 13.91 -5.10 13.29
C ALA A 154 13.03 -5.65 14.44
N LYS A 155 12.76 -6.97 14.50
CA LYS A 155 11.95 -7.54 15.60
C LYS A 155 12.59 -7.35 16.97
N PRO A 156 13.91 -7.54 17.16
CA PRO A 156 14.56 -7.22 18.43
C PRO A 156 14.42 -5.76 18.87
N ARG A 157 14.39 -4.80 17.93
CA ARG A 157 14.12 -3.39 18.27
C ARG A 157 12.72 -3.23 18.82
N MET A 158 11.73 -3.75 18.11
CA MET A 158 10.33 -3.69 18.54
C MET A 158 10.12 -4.40 19.88
N THR A 159 10.74 -5.55 20.10
CA THR A 159 10.70 -6.27 21.39
C THR A 159 11.22 -5.40 22.54
N ARG A 160 12.24 -4.57 22.32
CA ARG A 160 12.73 -3.64 23.35
C ARG A 160 11.71 -2.54 23.64
N GLU A 161 11.10 -1.96 22.61
CA GLU A 161 10.04 -0.95 22.77
C GLU A 161 8.86 -1.53 23.55
N LEU A 162 8.33 -2.68 23.15
CA LEU A 162 7.20 -3.32 23.83
C LEU A 162 7.51 -3.59 25.31
N ASN A 163 8.71 -4.10 25.62
CA ASN A 163 9.11 -4.35 27.00
C ASN A 163 9.28 -3.06 27.80
N TYR A 164 9.87 -2.02 27.21
CA TYR A 164 10.02 -0.72 27.83
C TYR A 164 8.66 -0.14 28.19
N TRP A 165 7.75 -0.02 27.22
CA TRP A 165 6.43 0.57 27.42
C TRP A 165 5.54 -0.27 28.34
N ARG A 166 5.67 -1.61 28.32
CA ARG A 166 5.03 -2.51 29.31
C ARG A 166 5.39 -2.16 30.75
N THR A 167 6.61 -1.71 31.03
CA THR A 167 6.99 -1.25 32.38
C THR A 167 6.44 0.13 32.75
N GLN A 168 6.15 0.97 31.76
CA GLN A 168 5.63 2.32 31.95
C GLN A 168 4.10 2.35 32.11
N MET A 169 3.42 1.23 31.84
CA MET A 169 1.96 1.08 31.87
C MET A 169 1.34 0.94 33.27
N THR A 170 1.95 1.51 34.29
CA THR A 170 1.57 1.33 35.70
C THR A 170 0.59 2.39 36.23
N GLY A 171 -0.05 3.17 35.34
CA GLY A 171 -1.00 4.24 35.70
C GLY A 171 -2.48 3.86 35.58
N SER A 172 -3.33 4.49 36.41
CA SER A 172 -4.78 4.27 36.51
C SER A 172 -5.49 4.19 35.15
N HIS A 173 -6.34 3.17 34.98
CA HIS A 173 -7.13 2.82 33.79
C HIS A 173 -8.12 3.90 33.26
N ILE A 174 -7.98 5.17 33.66
CA ILE A 174 -8.98 6.24 33.48
C ILE A 174 -8.49 7.43 32.65
N GLY A 175 -7.36 7.35 31.94
CA GLY A 175 -6.96 8.50 31.11
C GLY A 175 -5.72 8.36 30.22
N PHE A 176 -5.41 7.16 29.71
CA PHE A 176 -4.18 6.95 28.95
C PHE A 176 -4.46 6.77 27.44
N ASP A 177 -4.17 7.79 26.64
CA ASP A 177 -4.16 7.71 25.17
C ASP A 177 -3.16 8.73 24.59
N SER A 178 -2.22 8.26 23.77
CA SER A 178 -1.45 9.08 22.85
C SER A 178 -1.70 8.53 21.44
N GLY A 179 -2.82 8.96 20.84
CA GLY A 179 -3.24 8.63 19.48
C GLY A 179 -2.20 9.03 18.44
N VAL A 180 -2.49 8.75 17.16
CA VAL A 180 -1.62 9.16 16.03
C VAL A 180 -1.52 10.68 15.99
N GLN A 181 -0.53 11.24 16.69
CA GLN A 181 -0.19 12.65 16.65
C GLN A 181 0.84 12.85 15.53
N HIS A 182 0.45 13.58 14.49
CA HIS A 182 1.43 14.11 13.54
C HIS A 182 2.46 14.90 14.34
N VAL A 183 3.69 14.40 14.47
CA VAL A 183 4.76 15.16 15.15
C VAL A 183 5.09 16.38 14.31
N ASP A 184 4.54 17.53 14.70
CA ASP A 184 5.08 18.84 14.34
C ASP A 184 5.96 19.37 15.47
N LYS A 185 6.73 20.42 15.16
CA LYS A 185 7.70 21.02 16.08
C LYS A 185 7.04 21.69 17.30
N ALA A 186 5.73 21.92 17.30
CA ALA A 186 4.98 22.53 18.41
C ALA A 186 4.52 21.49 19.45
N MET A 187 4.53 20.19 19.13
CA MET A 187 4.10 19.11 20.04
C MET A 187 5.14 18.70 21.11
N LEU A 188 6.33 19.32 21.15
CA LEU A 188 7.29 19.13 22.23
C LEU A 188 6.95 19.91 23.52
N SER A 189 5.87 20.72 23.53
CA SER A 189 5.62 21.67 24.63
C SER A 189 4.16 21.85 25.08
N GLY A 190 3.26 20.88 24.91
CA GLY A 190 1.92 21.02 25.49
C GLY A 190 0.94 19.92 25.11
N GLY A 191 0.35 19.27 26.12
CA GLY A 191 -0.59 18.17 25.99
C GLY A 191 -1.79 18.49 25.10
N VAL A 192 -2.21 17.49 24.32
CA VAL A 192 -3.25 17.61 23.29
C VAL A 192 -4.36 16.59 23.57
N PRO A 193 -5.64 16.89 23.31
CA PRO A 193 -6.80 16.10 23.75
C PRO A 193 -6.86 14.72 23.10
N SER A 194 -7.16 13.74 23.94
CA SER A 194 -7.25 12.31 23.67
C SER A 194 -8.43 11.92 22.77
N ALA A 195 -8.19 10.98 21.85
CA ALA A 195 -9.24 10.21 21.21
C ALA A 195 -9.76 9.16 22.20
N ASN A 196 -11.07 9.04 22.33
CA ASN A 196 -11.67 8.16 23.33
C ASN A 196 -11.53 6.67 22.94
N CYS A 197 -10.47 6.02 23.41
CA CYS A 197 -10.23 4.57 23.28
C CYS A 197 -11.21 3.69 24.10
N ALA A 198 -12.31 4.25 24.61
CA ALA A 198 -13.44 3.49 25.16
C ALA A 198 -14.37 2.93 24.08
N ARG A 199 -14.26 3.33 22.81
CA ARG A 199 -15.07 2.77 21.71
C ARG A 199 -14.48 1.45 21.23
N ARG A 200 -15.29 0.39 21.16
CA ARG A 200 -14.85 -0.95 20.68
C ARG A 200 -14.82 -1.06 19.15
N THR A 201 -15.58 -0.21 18.45
CA THR A 201 -15.69 -0.15 17.00
C THR A 201 -15.86 1.30 16.53
N LEU A 202 -15.47 1.59 15.29
CA LEU A 202 -15.77 2.82 14.54
C LEU A 202 -16.40 2.42 13.21
N GLY A 203 -17.67 2.77 12.98
CA GLY A 203 -18.35 2.44 11.72
C GLY A 203 -18.31 0.95 11.39
N ASN A 204 -18.56 0.09 12.39
CA ASN A 204 -18.45 -1.39 12.31
C ASN A 204 -17.05 -1.97 12.10
N VAL A 205 -16.03 -1.14 11.91
CA VAL A 205 -14.63 -1.58 11.88
C VAL A 205 -14.11 -1.70 13.31
N PRO A 206 -13.51 -2.83 13.71
CA PRO A 206 -12.81 -2.92 14.99
C PRO A 206 -11.70 -1.87 15.03
N ILE A 207 -11.64 -1.06 16.10
CA ILE A 207 -10.54 -0.10 16.26
C ILE A 207 -9.28 -0.90 16.64
N ALA A 208 -8.45 -1.21 15.65
CA ALA A 208 -7.13 -1.76 15.91
C ALA A 208 -6.30 -0.70 16.66
N GLY A 209 -5.92 -0.99 17.90
CA GLY A 209 -5.12 -0.07 18.72
C GLY A 209 -5.89 0.87 19.65
N CYS A 210 -7.22 0.99 19.57
CA CYS A 210 -8.03 1.73 20.59
C CYS A 210 -9.37 1.11 20.99
N GLY A 211 -9.60 -0.18 20.72
CA GLY A 211 -10.78 -0.88 21.25
C GLY A 211 -10.48 -1.71 22.48
N GLY A 212 -10.57 -1.15 23.70
CA GLY A 212 -10.63 -1.92 24.96
C GLY A 212 -9.42 -2.81 25.33
N ASP A 213 -8.38 -2.85 24.50
CA ASP A 213 -7.25 -3.78 24.59
C ASP A 213 -5.91 -3.02 24.44
N VAL A 214 -5.85 -1.71 24.73
CA VAL A 214 -4.55 -1.07 25.03
C VAL A 214 -3.88 -1.76 26.22
N TYR A 215 -4.66 -2.44 27.06
CA TYR A 215 -4.17 -3.31 28.13
C TYR A 215 -4.12 -4.79 27.73
N ALA A 216 -4.31 -5.12 26.44
CA ALA A 216 -4.20 -6.50 26.00
C ALA A 216 -2.84 -7.03 26.33
N ARG A 217 -2.80 -8.20 26.95
CA ARG A 217 -1.53 -8.89 27.14
C ARG A 217 -0.82 -9.12 25.80
N TRP A 218 -1.55 -9.46 24.74
CA TRP A 218 -0.96 -9.77 23.43
C TRP A 218 -0.30 -8.57 22.76
N ARG A 219 -0.77 -7.35 23.06
CA ARG A 219 -0.23 -6.10 22.49
C ARG A 219 1.18 -5.81 23.01
N TRP A 220 1.46 -6.20 24.26
CA TRP A 220 2.73 -5.90 24.94
C TRP A 220 3.65 -7.09 25.12
N ASP A 221 3.13 -8.31 24.95
CA ASP A 221 3.93 -9.54 25.02
C ASP A 221 4.54 -9.83 23.65
N PRO A 222 5.86 -9.62 23.45
CA PRO A 222 6.51 -9.80 22.16
C PRO A 222 6.38 -11.22 21.61
N LYS A 223 6.12 -12.22 22.47
CA LYS A 223 5.92 -13.62 22.06
C LYS A 223 4.62 -13.82 21.29
N THR A 224 3.60 -13.03 21.60
CA THR A 224 2.26 -13.18 21.02
C THR A 224 1.91 -12.05 20.06
N TYR A 225 2.54 -10.88 20.21
CA TYR A 225 2.31 -9.70 19.37
C TYR A 225 2.34 -10.03 17.87
N TYR A 226 3.45 -10.58 17.38
CA TYR A 226 3.59 -10.89 15.97
C TYR A 226 2.64 -11.99 15.49
N SER A 227 2.27 -12.95 16.33
CA SER A 227 1.27 -13.96 15.93
C SER A 227 -0.10 -13.36 15.69
N VAL A 228 -0.48 -12.34 16.47
CA VAL A 228 -1.75 -11.61 16.30
C VAL A 228 -1.67 -10.67 15.10
N VAL A 229 -0.56 -9.94 14.94
CA VAL A 229 -0.39 -9.05 13.78
C VAL A 229 -0.34 -9.85 12.47
N ASP A 230 0.38 -10.97 12.44
CA ASP A 230 0.54 -11.80 11.25
C ASP A 230 -0.75 -12.55 10.85
N SER A 231 -1.65 -12.83 11.80
CA SER A 231 -2.90 -13.54 11.50
C SER A 231 -3.82 -12.73 10.59
N ASN A 232 -3.77 -11.40 10.67
CA ASN A 232 -4.51 -10.48 9.81
C ASN A 232 -4.11 -10.60 8.33
N TRP A 233 -2.90 -11.09 8.04
CA TRP A 233 -2.34 -11.13 6.69
C TRP A 233 -2.33 -12.52 6.06
N LYS A 234 -2.63 -13.57 6.83
CA LYS A 234 -2.59 -14.99 6.42
C LYS A 234 -3.98 -15.54 6.05
N GLY A 235 -4.87 -14.70 5.52
CA GLY A 235 -6.26 -15.06 5.21
C GLY A 235 -6.39 -16.36 4.41
N LYS A 236 -7.43 -17.16 4.70
CA LYS A 236 -7.82 -18.30 3.87
C LYS A 236 -8.46 -17.77 2.59
N VAL A 237 -7.82 -17.98 1.45
CA VAL A 237 -8.47 -17.78 0.14
C VAL A 237 -9.41 -18.96 -0.07
N THR A 238 -10.71 -18.75 0.11
CA THR A 238 -11.73 -19.72 -0.32
C THR A 238 -12.06 -19.40 -1.77
N VAL A 239 -11.48 -20.16 -2.69
CA VAL A 239 -11.90 -20.11 -4.10
C VAL A 239 -13.26 -20.79 -4.16
N GLY A 240 -14.33 -20.03 -4.46
CA GLY A 240 -15.64 -20.60 -4.72
C GLY A 240 -15.61 -21.51 -5.95
N ASP A 241 -16.59 -22.40 -6.09
CA ASP A 241 -16.65 -23.36 -7.19
C ASP A 241 -16.52 -22.65 -8.55
N VAL A 242 -15.69 -23.21 -9.43
CA VAL A 242 -15.47 -22.70 -10.79
C VAL A 242 -16.81 -22.67 -11.51
N GLN A 243 -17.31 -21.47 -11.83
CA GLN A 243 -18.50 -21.31 -12.65
C GLN A 243 -18.13 -21.56 -14.12
N PRO A 244 -18.68 -22.59 -14.78
CA PRO A 244 -18.41 -22.83 -16.19
C PRO A 244 -19.01 -21.68 -17.01
N VAL A 245 -18.16 -20.93 -17.70
CA VAL A 245 -18.62 -19.97 -18.70
C VAL A 245 -19.15 -20.77 -19.90
N THR A 246 -20.46 -20.76 -20.10
CA THR A 246 -21.07 -21.32 -21.31
C THR A 246 -20.63 -20.48 -22.50
N VAL A 247 -19.74 -21.02 -23.33
CA VAL A 247 -19.37 -20.43 -24.62
C VAL A 247 -20.63 -20.44 -25.50
N PRO A 248 -21.12 -19.30 -26.01
CA PRO A 248 -22.27 -19.26 -26.90
C PRO A 248 -21.98 -20.09 -28.16
N PRO A 249 -22.95 -20.88 -28.67
CA PRO A 249 -22.73 -21.69 -29.86
C PRO A 249 -22.38 -20.79 -31.05
N THR A 250 -21.32 -21.16 -31.77
CA THR A 250 -20.90 -20.50 -33.00
C THR A 250 -22.06 -20.53 -34.00
N ARG A 251 -22.49 -19.34 -34.44
CA ARG A 251 -23.51 -19.21 -35.48
C ARG A 251 -22.95 -19.77 -36.78
N ASN A 252 -23.38 -20.98 -37.14
CA ASN A 252 -23.04 -21.60 -38.41
C ASN A 252 -23.37 -20.63 -39.55
N ALA A 253 -22.34 -20.26 -40.32
CA ALA A 253 -22.51 -19.47 -41.53
C ALA A 253 -23.35 -20.28 -42.53
N VAL A 254 -24.55 -19.80 -42.82
CA VAL A 254 -25.38 -20.28 -43.92
C VAL A 254 -24.63 -19.98 -45.21
N ARG A 255 -24.09 -21.01 -45.87
CA ARG A 255 -23.67 -20.93 -47.27
C ARG A 255 -24.93 -20.97 -48.14
N THR A 256 -25.28 -19.85 -48.76
CA THR A 256 -26.16 -19.85 -49.94
C THR A 256 -25.36 -20.30 -51.17
N PRO A 257 -25.84 -21.25 -51.98
CA PRO A 257 -25.24 -21.56 -53.27
C PRO A 257 -25.58 -20.44 -54.28
N ALA A 258 -24.57 -19.95 -54.99
CA ALA A 258 -24.76 -19.09 -56.15
C ALA A 258 -24.88 -19.99 -57.39
N ASP A 259 -26.11 -20.25 -57.83
CA ASP A 259 -26.37 -20.85 -59.15
C ASP A 259 -26.32 -19.74 -60.21
N GLY A 260 -25.20 -19.66 -60.91
CA GLY A 260 -25.05 -18.94 -62.16
C GLY A 260 -25.12 -19.91 -63.33
N HIS A 261 -26.26 -19.97 -64.02
CA HIS A 261 -26.39 -20.62 -65.32
C HIS A 261 -27.07 -19.63 -66.29
N ILE A 262 -26.28 -19.16 -67.26
CA ILE A 262 -26.69 -18.35 -68.40
C ILE A 262 -26.42 -19.19 -69.64
N ASP A 263 -27.48 -19.68 -70.28
CA ASP A 263 -27.46 -20.19 -71.66
C ASP A 263 -28.52 -19.45 -72.49
N GLY A 264 -28.11 -19.04 -73.68
CA GLY A 264 -28.73 -17.97 -74.47
C GLY A 264 -29.86 -18.36 -75.42
N LYS A 265 -30.52 -17.30 -75.91
CA LYS A 265 -30.90 -17.07 -77.30
C LYS A 265 -31.26 -15.60 -77.51
#